data_AF-A0A942RXF5-F1
#
_entry.id   AF-A0A942RXF5-F1
#
_cell.length_a   1.000
_cell.length_b   1.000
_cell.length_c   1.000
_cell.angle_alpha   90.00
_cell.angle_beta   90.00
_cell.angle_gamma   90.00
#
_symmetry.space_group_name_H-M   'P 1'
#
loop_
_entity.id
_entity.type
_entity.pdbx_description
1 polymer ?
#
loop_
_entity_poly.entity_id
_entity_poly.type
_entity_poly.pdbx_seq_one_letter_code
_entity_poly.pdbx_strand_id
1 'polypeptide(L)'
;DGKTVLVLDSSVNHHPEIFEYRRRPLLLDEDIQGGRAAILAGSTCLAGDIFGEYRFDNIPAVGDKLVFADVGAYSLIKAQRFNGYALPAVYLKQNDECGLLKQDDYAEYSRQWLG
;
A
#
# COMPACT_ATOMS: atom_id res chain seq x y z
N ASP A 1 -23.40 -2.03 1.45
CA ASP A 1 -23.66 -1.93 2.91
C ASP A 1 -23.39 -0.53 3.48
N GLY A 2 -22.97 0.46 2.68
CA GLY A 2 -22.81 1.85 3.15
C GLY A 2 -21.50 2.09 3.90
N LYS A 3 -20.56 1.13 3.86
CA LYS A 3 -19.23 1.29 4.46
C LYS A 3 -18.42 2.38 3.76
N THR A 4 -17.64 3.10 4.54
CA THR A 4 -16.62 4.02 4.03
C THR A 4 -15.46 3.22 3.44
N VAL A 5 -15.02 3.62 2.24
CA VAL A 5 -13.88 3.02 1.54
C VAL A 5 -12.87 4.11 1.22
N LEU A 6 -11.62 3.88 1.58
CA LEU A 6 -10.49 4.75 1.24
C LEU A 6 -9.62 4.02 0.23
N VAL A 7 -9.47 4.61 -0.95
CA VAL A 7 -8.63 4.06 -2.02
C VAL A 7 -7.24 4.66 -1.89
N LEU A 8 -6.24 3.78 -1.78
CA LEU A 8 -4.84 4.16 -1.61
C LEU A 8 -4.13 4.24 -2.96
N ASP A 9 -3.04 5.01 -3.02
CA ASP A 9 -2.09 5.06 -4.13
C ASP A 9 -1.12 3.87 -4.14
N SER A 10 -1.63 2.68 -3.80
CA SER A 10 -0.91 1.43 -3.73
C SER A 10 -1.85 0.25 -4.01
N SER A 11 -1.32 -0.97 -3.98
CA SER A 11 -2.07 -2.21 -4.17
C SER A 11 -1.55 -3.30 -3.26
N VAL A 12 -2.40 -4.25 -2.87
CA VAL A 12 -1.97 -5.48 -2.18
C VAL A 12 -0.96 -6.27 -3.03
N ASN A 13 -0.89 -6.04 -4.34
CA ASN A 13 0.12 -6.62 -5.22
C ASN A 13 1.56 -6.11 -4.95
N HIS A 14 1.71 -4.98 -4.23
CA HIS A 14 3.00 -4.52 -3.72
C HIS A 14 3.38 -5.19 -2.38
N HIS A 15 2.40 -5.82 -1.73
CA HIS A 15 2.52 -6.50 -0.45
C HIS A 15 1.84 -7.88 -0.52
N PRO A 16 2.32 -8.81 -1.36
CA PRO A 16 1.60 -10.04 -1.69
C PRO A 16 1.29 -10.93 -0.47
N GLU A 17 2.02 -10.77 0.64
CA GLU A 17 1.70 -11.40 1.93
C GLU A 17 0.27 -11.12 2.42
N ILE A 18 -0.28 -9.94 2.09
CA ILE A 18 -1.66 -9.56 2.42
C ILE A 18 -2.64 -10.55 1.79
N PHE A 19 -2.38 -10.96 0.54
CA PHE A 19 -3.22 -11.91 -0.17
C PHE A 19 -2.87 -13.37 0.21
N GLU A 20 -1.60 -13.72 0.16
CA GLU A 20 -1.11 -15.09 0.36
C GLU A 20 -1.38 -15.63 1.76
N TYR A 21 -1.13 -14.81 2.78
CA TYR A 21 -1.30 -15.19 4.20
C TYR A 21 -2.56 -14.59 4.81
N ARG A 22 -3.38 -13.86 4.01
CA ARG A 22 -4.52 -13.07 4.51
C ARG A 22 -4.12 -12.12 5.64
N ARG A 23 -2.90 -11.57 5.54
CA ARG A 23 -2.33 -10.70 6.55
C ARG A 23 -2.98 -9.32 6.47
N ARG A 24 -3.44 -8.81 7.60
CA ARG A 24 -3.81 -7.40 7.76
C ARG A 24 -2.58 -6.62 8.23
N PRO A 25 -1.98 -5.75 7.40
CA PRO A 25 -0.77 -5.01 7.78
C PRO A 25 -1.04 -4.08 8.97
N LEU A 26 -0.01 -3.80 9.76
CA LEU A 26 -0.14 -2.90 10.90
C LEU A 26 -0.20 -1.46 10.38
N LEU A 27 -1.32 -0.77 10.59
CA LEU A 27 -1.43 0.65 10.30
C LEU A 27 -1.01 1.44 11.55
N LEU A 28 0.01 2.28 11.43
CA LEU A 28 0.57 3.00 12.57
C LEU A 28 -0.43 3.94 13.25
N ASP A 29 -1.22 4.65 12.44
CA ASP A 29 -2.20 5.63 12.92
C ASP A 29 -3.61 5.02 13.11
N GLU A 30 -3.72 3.69 13.18
CA GLU A 30 -4.99 3.05 13.53
C GLU A 30 -5.39 3.36 14.98
N ASP A 31 -6.61 3.85 15.16
CA ASP A 31 -7.25 3.92 16.47
C ASP A 31 -8.27 2.79 16.61
N ILE A 32 -7.85 1.68 17.23
CA ILE A 32 -8.70 0.51 17.48
C ILE A 32 -9.95 0.85 18.31
N GLN A 33 -9.91 1.90 19.14
CA GLN A 33 -11.07 2.37 19.91
C GLN A 33 -11.88 3.43 19.16
N GLY A 34 -11.36 3.93 18.04
CA GLY A 34 -11.97 4.94 17.20
C GLY A 34 -13.37 4.55 16.75
N GLY A 35 -14.31 5.50 16.75
CA GLY A 35 -15.73 5.22 16.49
C GLY A 35 -16.06 4.91 15.03
N ARG A 36 -15.14 5.21 14.10
CA ARG A 36 -15.40 5.18 12.65
C ARG A 36 -14.55 4.10 11.99
N ALA A 37 -15.19 3.24 11.19
CA ALA A 37 -14.51 2.18 10.45
C ALA A 37 -14.46 2.51 8.96
N ALA A 38 -13.35 2.18 8.31
CA ALA A 38 -13.20 2.27 6.87
C ALA A 38 -12.45 1.07 6.31
N ILE A 39 -12.82 0.66 5.11
CA ILE A 39 -12.06 -0.33 4.33
C ILE A 39 -10.95 0.41 3.60
N LEU A 40 -9.71 -0.04 3.76
CA LEU A 40 -8.57 0.42 2.98
C LEU A 40 -8.41 -0.51 1.76
N ALA A 41 -8.59 0.05 0.57
CA ALA A 41 -8.52 -0.65 -0.70
C ALA A 41 -7.38 -0.11 -1.56
N GLY A 42 -6.76 -0.97 -2.36
CA GLY A 42 -5.81 -0.55 -3.37
C GLY A 42 -6.49 -0.02 -4.63
N SER A 43 -5.70 0.57 -5.52
CA SER A 43 -6.19 1.25 -6.72
C SER A 43 -6.21 0.37 -7.98
N THR A 44 -6.34 -0.95 -7.86
CA THR A 44 -6.45 -1.85 -9.03
C THR A 44 -7.88 -2.35 -9.26
N CYS A 45 -8.13 -3.00 -10.40
CA CYS A 45 -9.45 -3.58 -10.70
C CYS A 45 -9.69 -4.95 -10.03
N LEU A 46 -8.73 -5.44 -9.23
CA LEU A 46 -8.88 -6.70 -8.52
C LEU A 46 -9.87 -6.52 -7.36
N ALA A 47 -10.95 -7.30 -7.37
CA ALA A 47 -11.97 -7.25 -6.30
C ALA A 47 -11.40 -7.54 -4.90
N GLY A 48 -10.29 -8.29 -4.83
CA GLY A 48 -9.54 -8.60 -3.61
C GLY A 48 -8.43 -7.62 -3.26
N ASP A 49 -8.34 -6.46 -3.91
CA ASP A 49 -7.35 -5.42 -3.61
C ASP A 49 -7.72 -4.66 -2.32
N ILE A 50 -7.76 -5.39 -1.20
CA ILE A 50 -8.24 -4.93 0.10
C ILE A 50 -7.16 -5.19 1.14
N PHE A 51 -6.66 -4.13 1.76
CA PHE A 51 -5.69 -4.19 2.86
C PHE A 51 -6.37 -4.57 4.19
N GLY A 52 -7.66 -4.30 4.33
CA GLY A 52 -8.47 -4.66 5.49
C GLY A 52 -9.44 -3.55 5.91
N GLU A 53 -10.20 -3.81 6.97
CA GLU A 53 -11.02 -2.81 7.67
C GLU A 53 -10.24 -2.26 8.87
N TYR A 54 -10.17 -0.94 9.00
CA TYR A 54 -9.42 -0.22 10.04
C TYR A 54 -10.30 0.80 10.73
N ARG A 55 -9.93 1.19 11.95
CA ARG A 55 -10.67 2.14 12.76
C ARG A 55 -9.89 3.45 12.97
N PHE A 56 -10.64 4.53 13.02
CA PHE A 56 -10.10 5.89 13.18
C PHE A 56 -11.00 6.69 14.12
N ASP A 57 -10.42 7.63 14.85
CA ASP A 57 -11.21 8.68 15.49
C ASP A 57 -11.90 9.51 14.40
N ASN A 58 -11.15 10.03 13.42
CA ASN A 58 -11.71 10.73 12.25
C ASN A 58 -11.24 10.06 10.95
N ILE A 59 -12.14 9.92 9.98
CA ILE A 59 -11.79 9.30 8.68
C ILE A 59 -10.78 10.21 7.95
N PRO A 60 -9.63 9.65 7.51
CA PRO A 60 -8.65 10.38 6.70
C PRO A 60 -9.25 10.99 5.43
N ALA A 61 -8.79 12.18 5.08
CA ALA A 61 -9.15 12.88 3.86
C ALA A 61 -8.19 12.55 2.70
N VAL A 62 -8.60 12.88 1.48
CA VAL A 62 -7.71 12.77 0.31
C VAL A 62 -6.48 13.65 0.52
N GLY A 63 -5.29 13.06 0.36
CA GLY A 63 -4.00 13.70 0.58
C GLY A 63 -3.36 13.38 1.93
N ASP A 64 -4.12 12.80 2.87
CA ASP A 64 -3.55 12.30 4.12
C ASP A 64 -2.69 11.06 3.85
N LYS A 65 -1.60 10.93 4.62
CA LYS A 65 -0.66 9.81 4.51
C LYS A 65 -1.01 8.73 5.52
N LEU A 66 -1.05 7.49 5.06
CA LEU A 66 -1.19 6.30 5.89
C LEU A 66 0.12 5.49 5.86
N VAL A 67 0.57 5.04 7.02
CA VAL A 67 1.85 4.31 7.15
C VAL A 67 1.59 2.89 7.63
N PHE A 68 1.86 1.92 6.75
CA PHE A 68 1.90 0.52 7.13
C PHE A 68 3.29 0.13 7.64
N ALA A 69 3.34 -0.46 8.83
CA ALA A 69 4.54 -1.00 9.44
C ALA A 69 4.72 -2.50 9.18
N ASP A 70 5.92 -3.00 9.44
CA ASP A 70 6.30 -4.42 9.29
C ASP A 70 6.09 -4.99 7.88
N VAL A 71 6.30 -4.16 6.86
CA VAL A 71 6.22 -4.51 5.43
C VAL A 71 7.58 -4.59 4.75
N GLY A 72 8.68 -4.66 5.50
CA GLY A 72 10.04 -4.68 4.93
C GLY A 72 10.44 -6.05 4.35
N ALA A 73 10.22 -7.12 5.11
CA ALA A 73 10.51 -8.48 4.67
C ALA A 73 9.46 -8.95 3.64
N TYR A 74 9.92 -9.68 2.61
CA TYR A 74 9.09 -10.37 1.61
C TYR A 74 8.05 -9.54 0.83
N SER A 75 7.96 -8.22 1.02
CA SER A 75 7.09 -7.34 0.22
C SER A 75 7.73 -7.03 -1.13
N LEU A 76 8.80 -6.22 -1.15
CA LEU A 76 9.39 -5.70 -2.41
C LEU A 76 9.92 -6.80 -3.32
N ILE A 77 10.52 -7.87 -2.77
CA ILE A 77 11.08 -8.97 -3.57
C ILE A 77 10.00 -9.79 -4.29
N LYS A 78 8.75 -9.72 -3.82
CA LYS A 78 7.59 -10.43 -4.41
C LYS A 78 6.60 -9.46 -5.06
N ALA A 79 6.85 -8.15 -4.99
CA ALA A 79 5.96 -7.15 -5.54
C ALA A 79 5.86 -7.28 -7.06
N GLN A 80 4.68 -7.05 -7.61
CA GLN A 80 4.40 -7.19 -9.04
C GLN A 80 3.59 -6.02 -9.58
N ARG A 81 3.78 -5.75 -10.87
CA ARG A 81 3.17 -4.62 -11.60
C ARG A 81 1.80 -4.99 -12.16
N PHE A 82 0.94 -5.58 -11.33
CA PHE A 82 -0.43 -5.91 -11.73
C PHE A 82 -1.13 -4.65 -12.28
N ASN A 83 -1.83 -4.78 -13.42
CA ASN A 83 -2.40 -3.66 -14.19
C ASN A 83 -1.41 -2.58 -14.65
N GLY A 84 -0.11 -2.88 -14.71
CA GLY A 84 0.92 -1.91 -15.13
C GLY A 84 1.21 -0.83 -14.09
N TYR A 85 0.73 -1.01 -12.85
CA TYR A 85 1.02 -0.08 -11.76
C TYR A 85 2.52 -0.07 -11.44
N ALA A 86 3.08 1.10 -11.15
CA ALA A 86 4.50 1.23 -10.84
C ALA A 86 4.82 0.61 -9.48
N LEU A 87 5.98 -0.03 -9.35
CA LEU A 87 6.45 -0.48 -8.04
C LEU A 87 6.72 0.73 -7.14
N PRO A 88 6.50 0.61 -5.81
CA PRO A 88 6.78 1.70 -4.88
C PRO A 88 8.24 2.14 -4.94
N ALA A 89 8.46 3.46 -4.87
CA ALA A 89 9.80 4.00 -4.69
C ALA A 89 10.37 3.59 -3.33
N VAL A 90 11.66 3.28 -3.29
CA VAL A 90 12.37 2.85 -2.09
C VAL A 90 13.25 3.98 -1.62
N TYR A 91 13.07 4.38 -0.36
CA TYR A 91 13.87 5.40 0.30
C TYR A 91 14.63 4.80 1.48
N LEU A 92 15.82 5.33 1.74
CA LEU A 92 16.59 5.06 2.94
C LEU A 92 16.51 6.27 3.85
N LYS A 93 15.99 6.08 5.06
CA LYS A 93 16.04 7.09 6.12
C LYS A 93 17.16 6.73 7.10
N GLN A 94 18.10 7.65 7.30
CA GLN A 94 19.16 7.56 8.30
C GLN A 94 19.18 8.89 9.07
N ASN A 95 18.88 8.84 10.38
CA ASN A 95 18.65 10.02 11.20
C ASN A 95 17.57 10.93 10.56
N ASP A 96 17.90 12.20 10.32
CA ASP A 96 17.02 13.19 9.69
C ASP A 96 17.15 13.23 8.16
N GLU A 97 18.05 12.43 7.58
CA GLU A 97 18.25 12.35 6.13
C GLU A 97 17.39 11.24 5.53
N CYS A 98 16.74 11.54 4.40
CA CYS A 98 15.95 10.59 3.62
C CYS A 98 16.39 10.67 2.16
N GLY A 99 17.02 9.60 1.67
CA GLY A 99 17.55 9.50 0.31
C GLY A 99 16.75 8.53 -0.55
N LEU A 100 16.50 8.88 -1.81
CA LEU A 100 15.92 7.96 -2.79
C LEU A 100 16.94 6.88 -3.17
N LEU A 101 16.58 5.61 -3.03
CA LEU A 101 17.41 4.47 -3.46
C LEU A 101 16.99 3.93 -4.82
N LYS A 102 15.67 3.82 -5.06
CA LYS A 102 15.12 3.26 -6.29
C LYS A 102 13.77 3.88 -6.60
N GLN A 103 13.55 4.22 -7.87
CA GLN A 103 12.25 4.62 -8.39
C GLN A 103 12.05 3.98 -9.76
N ASP A 104 10.89 3.39 -9.95
CA ASP A 104 10.50 2.81 -11.21
C ASP A 104 9.81 3.87 -12.07
N ASP A 105 10.31 4.06 -13.30
CA ASP A 105 9.69 4.93 -14.29
C ASP A 105 9.02 4.13 -15.41
N TYR A 106 8.45 4.84 -16.38
CA TYR A 106 7.83 4.21 -17.55
C TYR A 106 8.84 3.44 -18.41
N ALA A 107 10.09 3.89 -18.50
CA ALA A 107 11.11 3.20 -19.28
C ALA A 107 11.45 1.85 -18.66
N GLU A 108 11.55 1.77 -17.33
CA GLU A 108 11.73 0.52 -16.58
C GLU A 108 10.55 -0.43 -16.79
N TYR A 109 9.32 0.10 -16.74
CA TYR A 109 8.12 -0.70 -17.06
C TYR A 109 8.19 -1.28 -18.48
N SER A 110 8.49 -0.43 -19.47
CA SER A 110 8.48 -0.81 -20.88
C SER A 110 9.56 -1.85 -21.21
N ARG A 111 10.72 -1.81 -20.55
CA ARG A 111 11.81 -2.78 -20.73
C ARG A 111 11.39 -4.21 -20.43
N GLN A 112 10.47 -4.42 -19.48
CA GLN A 112 10.02 -5.76 -19.08
C GLN A 112 9.22 -6.49 -20.18
N TRP A 113 8.57 -5.75 -21.08
CA TRP A 113 7.61 -6.31 -22.04
C TRP A 113 8.05 -6.19 -23.50
N LEU A 114 8.96 -5.25 -23.79
CA LEU A 114 9.46 -5.00 -25.16
C LEU A 114 10.87 -5.57 -25.40
N GLY A 115 11.43 -6.27 -24.41
CA GLY A 115 12.73 -6.94 -24.50
C GLY A 115 12.68 -8.30 -25.17
#